data_AF-A0A7V0LT33-F1
#
_entry.id   AF-A0A7V0LT33-F1
#
_cell.length_a   1.000
_cell.length_b   1.000
_cell.length_c   1.000
_cell.angle_alpha   90.00
_cell.angle_beta   90.00
_cell.angle_gamma   90.00
#
_symmetry.space_group_name_H-M   'P 1'
#
loop_
_entity.id
_entity.type
_entity.pdbx_description
1 polymer ?
#
loop_
_entity_poly.entity_id
_entity_poly.type
_entity_poly.pdbx_seq_one_letter_code
_entity_poly.pdbx_strand_id
1 'polypeptide(L)'
;MGEHGSSRRSRSLHLIWFTVGIAVGTVALMLQLGTPGAYLSDILRVGEASPTRALIASELGTLHYAQGQGHDGQYSYLVARDPLAQHGLASLADDGGYRFRRALYSWLAGGFGSLTPKGTLWGLAMWSILGLGIATAAIDEIARVLGARQWAVVGVVANLGLWLSVQLATADALAIGLALAGVALVLHDKTWLAAFAFAAAVLTKDTYLTFPLTVSAWLLTTRRRRDAVVAFLPAVLVLLGWSLWLQLQIGHGFSLKGNLSWPVAGLVESLPWQSPVSGALVVMTLLGFVIAAAGIVLARHPLLAWLTAPWILT
;
A
#
# COMPACT_ATOMS: atom_id res chain seq x y z
N MET A 1 -2.06 42.04 7.30
CA MET A 1 -2.44 41.39 8.57
C MET A 1 -3.36 40.16 8.40
N GLY A 2 -3.43 39.50 7.23
CA GLY A 2 -4.35 38.37 6.98
C GLY A 2 -3.71 36.97 6.86
N GLU A 3 -2.37 36.85 6.80
CA GLU A 3 -1.72 35.56 6.45
C GLU A 3 -1.63 34.55 7.60
N HIS A 4 -1.66 34.99 8.86
CA HIS A 4 -1.54 34.08 10.00
C HIS A 4 -2.80 33.23 10.26
N GLY A 5 -3.98 33.62 9.77
CA GLY A 5 -5.22 32.85 9.94
C GLY A 5 -5.31 31.62 9.01
N SER A 6 -4.73 31.71 7.81
CA SER A 6 -4.82 30.66 6.77
C SER A 6 -4.05 29.38 7.17
N SER A 7 -2.84 29.53 7.71
CA SER A 7 -1.95 28.42 8.05
C SER A 7 -2.51 27.51 9.15
N ARG A 8 -3.11 28.08 10.21
CA ARG A 8 -3.69 27.29 11.31
C ARG A 8 -4.90 26.48 10.86
N ARG A 9 -5.78 27.06 10.03
CA ARG A 9 -6.95 26.38 9.50
C ARG A 9 -6.55 25.22 8.58
N SER A 10 -5.52 25.40 7.76
CA SER A 10 -4.98 24.33 6.91
C SER A 10 -4.50 23.12 7.72
N ARG A 11 -3.66 23.36 8.75
CA ARG A 11 -3.14 22.29 9.63
C ARG A 11 -4.25 21.50 10.33
N SER A 12 -5.31 22.18 10.78
CA SER A 12 -6.43 21.51 11.45
C SER A 12 -7.18 20.53 10.54
N LEU A 13 -7.31 20.86 9.24
CA LEU A 13 -8.03 20.03 8.28
C LEU A 13 -7.28 18.75 7.93
N HIS A 14 -5.95 18.81 7.80
CA HIS A 14 -5.14 17.61 7.57
C HIS A 14 -5.28 16.60 8.70
N LEU A 15 -5.23 17.08 9.95
CA LEU A 15 -5.37 16.22 11.12
C LEU A 15 -6.76 15.59 11.16
N ILE A 16 -7.81 16.34 10.79
CA ILE A 16 -9.16 15.80 10.67
C ILE A 16 -9.20 14.66 9.64
N TRP A 17 -8.68 14.87 8.43
CA TRP A 17 -8.71 13.83 7.40
C TRP A 17 -7.83 12.62 7.72
N PHE A 18 -6.68 12.85 8.37
CA PHE A 18 -5.87 11.77 8.93
C PHE A 18 -6.70 10.93 9.91
N THR A 19 -7.34 11.58 10.90
CA THR A 19 -8.18 10.91 11.90
C THR A 19 -9.36 10.19 11.27
N VAL A 20 -10.00 10.76 10.24
CA VAL A 20 -11.06 10.09 9.49
C VAL A 20 -10.53 8.81 8.82
N GLY A 21 -9.37 8.86 8.18
CA GLY A 21 -8.74 7.67 7.58
C GLY A 21 -8.43 6.59 8.63
N ILE A 22 -7.90 6.98 9.80
CA ILE A 22 -7.68 6.06 10.94
C ILE A 22 -8.99 5.42 11.40
N ALA A 23 -10.06 6.22 11.58
CA ALA A 23 -11.35 5.75 12.02
C ALA A 23 -11.96 4.76 11.02
N VAL A 24 -11.89 5.06 9.72
CA VAL A 24 -12.36 4.17 8.66
C VAL A 24 -11.56 2.86 8.63
N GLY A 25 -10.23 2.93 8.74
CA GLY A 25 -9.38 1.75 8.81
C GLY A 25 -9.69 0.88 10.02
N THR A 26 -9.91 1.51 11.17
CA THR A 26 -10.30 0.81 12.40
C THR A 26 -11.66 0.15 12.26
N VAL A 27 -12.65 0.84 11.69
CA VAL A 27 -13.97 0.26 11.40
C VAL A 27 -13.84 -0.92 10.44
N ALA A 28 -13.06 -0.79 9.36
CA ALA A 28 -12.82 -1.89 8.42
C ALA A 28 -12.24 -3.13 9.13
N LEU A 29 -11.23 -2.93 9.98
CA LEU A 29 -10.65 -4.00 10.79
C LEU A 29 -11.66 -4.60 11.78
N MET A 30 -12.43 -3.76 12.46
CA MET A 30 -13.46 -4.20 13.41
C MET A 30 -14.57 -4.99 12.72
N LEU A 31 -14.98 -4.63 11.50
CA LEU A 31 -15.96 -5.40 10.73
C LEU A 31 -15.44 -6.81 10.40
N GLN A 32 -14.15 -6.93 10.12
CA GLN A 32 -13.51 -8.24 9.89
C GLN A 32 -13.44 -9.06 11.20
N LEU A 33 -13.07 -8.44 12.32
CA LEU A 33 -12.93 -9.10 13.63
C LEU A 33 -14.25 -9.26 14.40
N GLY A 34 -15.32 -8.58 13.98
CA GLY A 34 -16.64 -8.64 14.62
C GLY A 34 -17.46 -9.88 14.23
N THR A 35 -16.92 -10.75 13.39
CA THR A 35 -17.57 -12.01 13.03
C THR A 35 -17.50 -12.99 14.21
N PRO A 36 -18.59 -13.71 14.55
CA PRO A 36 -18.59 -14.63 15.69
C PRO A 36 -17.46 -15.65 15.60
N GLY A 37 -16.62 -15.69 16.65
CA GLY A 37 -15.46 -16.57 16.72
C GLY A 37 -14.17 -16.01 16.13
N ALA A 38 -14.15 -14.82 15.51
CA ALA A 38 -12.93 -14.29 14.92
C ALA A 38 -11.84 -13.99 15.95
N TYR A 39 -10.60 -14.34 15.58
CA TYR A 39 -9.39 -14.03 16.34
C TYR A 39 -8.56 -12.99 15.59
N LEU A 40 -7.69 -12.27 16.31
CA LEU A 40 -6.78 -11.30 15.68
C LEU A 40 -5.87 -11.96 14.62
N SER A 41 -5.53 -13.25 14.77
CA SER A 41 -4.77 -14.01 13.79
C SER A 41 -5.49 -14.16 12.45
N ASP A 42 -6.81 -13.98 12.39
CA ASP A 42 -7.61 -14.11 11.17
C ASP A 42 -7.31 -12.99 10.17
N ILE A 43 -6.69 -11.88 10.60
CA ILE A 43 -6.21 -10.83 9.69
C ILE A 43 -5.13 -11.34 8.72
N LEU A 44 -4.40 -12.41 9.10
CA LEU A 44 -3.38 -13.01 8.25
C LEU A 44 -3.99 -13.84 7.12
N ARG A 45 -5.22 -14.32 7.30
CA ARG A 45 -5.94 -15.27 6.43
C ARG A 45 -5.01 -16.38 5.92
N VAL A 46 -4.44 -17.13 6.87
CA VAL A 46 -3.53 -18.25 6.58
C VAL A 46 -4.29 -19.32 5.79
N GLY A 47 -3.72 -19.75 4.66
CA GLY A 47 -4.32 -20.80 3.84
C GLY A 47 -4.18 -22.19 4.45
N GLU A 48 -5.18 -23.06 4.25
CA GLU A 48 -5.10 -24.46 4.66
C GLU A 48 -3.97 -25.23 3.96
N ALA A 49 -3.67 -24.85 2.70
CA ALA A 49 -2.62 -25.42 1.87
C ALA A 49 -1.28 -24.65 1.96
N SER A 50 -1.22 -23.61 2.79
CA SER A 50 -0.04 -22.75 2.90
C SER A 50 1.09 -23.43 3.67
N PRO A 51 2.34 -23.43 3.15
CA PRO A 51 3.51 -23.95 3.89
C PRO A 51 3.77 -23.19 5.20
N THR A 52 3.28 -21.95 5.31
CA THR A 52 3.46 -21.09 6.50
C THR A 52 2.62 -21.55 7.70
N ARG A 53 1.61 -22.41 7.45
CA ARG A 53 0.58 -22.80 8.42
C ARG A 53 1.14 -23.34 9.73
N ALA A 54 2.11 -24.26 9.64
CA ALA A 54 2.67 -24.92 10.81
C ALA A 54 3.44 -23.95 11.71
N LEU A 55 4.21 -23.04 11.12
CA LEU A 55 4.93 -22.00 11.84
C LEU A 55 3.99 -21.01 12.53
N ILE A 56 2.99 -20.51 11.80
CA ILE A 56 2.07 -19.52 12.37
C ILE A 56 1.21 -20.16 13.48
N ALA A 57 0.80 -21.41 13.32
CA ALA A 57 0.05 -22.13 14.35
C ALA A 57 0.89 -22.39 15.62
N SER A 58 2.19 -22.68 15.47
CA SER A 58 3.06 -22.89 16.64
C SER A 58 3.33 -21.59 17.41
N GLU A 59 3.34 -20.44 16.74
CA GLU A 59 3.56 -19.14 17.38
C GLU A 59 2.28 -18.49 17.94
N LEU A 60 1.14 -18.67 17.27
CA LEU A 60 -0.12 -17.98 17.61
C LEU A 60 -1.21 -18.88 18.21
N GLY A 61 -1.04 -20.20 18.14
CA GLY A 61 -2.02 -21.17 18.62
C GLY A 61 -3.11 -21.46 17.59
N THR A 62 -4.37 -21.47 18.01
CA THR A 62 -5.52 -21.79 17.15
C THR A 62 -5.69 -20.76 16.03
N LEU A 63 -5.85 -21.25 14.80
CA LEU A 63 -6.06 -20.44 13.59
C LEU A 63 -7.31 -20.90 12.86
N HIS A 64 -8.05 -19.97 12.27
CA HIS A 64 -9.01 -20.30 11.22
C HIS A 64 -8.34 -20.24 9.85
N TYR A 65 -8.38 -21.35 9.12
CA TYR A 65 -7.77 -21.43 7.81
C TYR A 65 -8.72 -20.91 6.73
N ALA A 66 -8.18 -20.07 5.85
CA ALA A 66 -8.82 -19.74 4.59
C ALA A 66 -8.66 -20.92 3.61
N GLN A 67 -9.65 -21.12 2.75
CA GLN A 67 -9.58 -22.12 1.69
C GLN A 67 -8.41 -21.81 0.74
N GLY A 68 -7.72 -22.85 0.28
CA GLY A 68 -6.59 -22.72 -0.64
C GLY A 68 -5.31 -22.13 -0.02
N GLN A 69 -4.64 -21.24 -0.74
CA GLN A 69 -3.31 -20.70 -0.38
C GLN A 69 -3.36 -19.58 0.68
N GLY A 70 -4.52 -18.98 0.93
CA GLY A 70 -4.65 -17.82 1.81
C GLY A 70 -4.27 -16.50 1.14
N HIS A 71 -4.02 -15.47 1.95
CA HIS A 71 -3.72 -14.11 1.46
C HIS A 71 -2.32 -13.61 1.85
N ASP A 72 -2.00 -12.40 1.39
CA ASP A 72 -0.67 -11.79 1.54
C ASP A 72 -0.26 -11.49 3.00
N GLY A 73 -1.21 -11.36 3.93
CA GLY A 73 -0.95 -11.07 5.33
C GLY A 73 -0.02 -12.09 6.00
N GLN A 74 -0.18 -13.39 5.71
CA GLN A 74 0.69 -14.45 6.23
C GLN A 74 2.16 -14.28 5.80
N TYR A 75 2.41 -13.74 4.59
CA TYR A 75 3.77 -13.51 4.10
C TYR A 75 4.35 -12.22 4.69
N SER A 76 3.55 -11.17 4.89
CA SER A 76 3.98 -10.00 5.66
C SER A 76 4.37 -10.38 7.09
N TYR A 77 3.63 -11.31 7.69
CA TYR A 77 4.01 -11.89 8.97
C TYR A 77 5.37 -12.61 8.91
N LEU A 78 5.61 -13.49 7.93
CA LEU A 78 6.91 -14.15 7.77
C LEU A 78 8.07 -13.17 7.67
N VAL A 79 7.95 -12.13 6.83
CA VAL A 79 9.00 -11.11 6.68
C VAL A 79 9.21 -10.34 7.98
N ALA A 80 8.16 -10.14 8.78
CA ALA A 80 8.29 -9.51 10.09
C ALA A 80 9.03 -10.38 11.11
N ARG A 81 8.94 -11.72 10.98
CA ARG A 81 9.66 -12.70 11.82
C ARG A 81 11.10 -12.93 11.37
N ASP A 82 11.40 -12.78 10.08
CA ASP A 82 12.74 -12.89 9.52
C ASP A 82 13.09 -11.66 8.66
N PRO A 83 13.31 -10.48 9.28
CA PRO A 83 13.44 -9.22 8.55
C PRO A 83 14.60 -9.19 7.55
N LEU A 84 15.66 -9.97 7.78
CA LEU A 84 16.84 -10.02 6.92
C LEU A 84 16.91 -11.22 5.99
N ALA A 85 15.88 -12.08 5.98
CA ALA A 85 15.82 -13.33 5.22
C ALA A 85 16.97 -14.31 5.53
N GLN A 86 17.42 -14.36 6.79
CA GLN A 86 18.59 -15.14 7.21
C GLN A 86 18.23 -16.48 7.86
N HIS A 87 16.96 -16.67 8.25
CA HIS A 87 16.52 -17.83 9.04
C HIS A 87 15.75 -18.84 8.20
N GLY A 88 15.81 -18.73 6.87
CA GLY A 88 15.19 -19.69 5.95
C GLY A 88 13.68 -19.55 5.81
N LEU A 89 13.03 -18.57 6.47
CA LEU A 89 11.57 -18.40 6.38
C LEU A 89 11.09 -18.04 4.98
N ALA A 90 11.98 -17.48 4.15
CA ALA A 90 11.70 -17.21 2.74
C ALA A 90 11.33 -18.47 1.94
N SER A 91 11.77 -19.65 2.36
CA SER A 91 11.42 -20.93 1.71
C SER A 91 9.98 -21.37 1.96
N LEU A 92 9.30 -20.81 2.97
CA LEU A 92 7.89 -21.08 3.26
C LEU A 92 6.95 -20.20 2.43
N ALA A 93 7.47 -19.15 1.79
CA ALA A 93 6.71 -18.32 0.87
C ALA A 93 6.54 -19.01 -0.48
N ASP A 94 5.45 -18.68 -1.16
CA ASP A 94 5.20 -19.10 -2.54
C ASP A 94 6.28 -18.61 -3.52
N ASP A 95 6.76 -17.38 -3.31
CA ASP A 95 7.95 -16.82 -3.96
C ASP A 95 8.69 -15.95 -2.93
N GLY A 96 9.69 -16.53 -2.27
CA GLY A 96 10.46 -15.87 -1.21
C GLY A 96 11.06 -14.53 -1.64
N GLY A 97 11.63 -14.46 -2.84
CA GLY A 97 12.23 -13.24 -3.38
C GLY A 97 11.21 -12.12 -3.56
N TYR A 98 10.08 -12.42 -4.19
CA TYR A 98 8.99 -11.49 -4.39
C TYR A 98 8.36 -11.03 -3.08
N ARG A 99 8.13 -11.93 -2.12
CA ARG A 99 7.51 -11.60 -0.83
C ARG A 99 8.45 -10.76 0.05
N PHE A 100 9.71 -11.14 0.17
CA PHE A 100 10.67 -10.47 1.04
C PHE A 100 11.14 -9.11 0.48
N ARG A 101 10.96 -8.84 -0.81
CA ARG A 101 11.15 -7.50 -1.38
C ARG A 101 10.26 -6.43 -0.74
N ARG A 102 9.13 -6.82 -0.18
CA ARG A 102 8.14 -5.96 0.49
C ARG A 102 8.44 -5.86 1.99
N ALA A 103 9.62 -5.33 2.28
CA ALA A 103 10.23 -5.38 3.60
C ALA A 103 9.62 -4.38 4.59
N LEU A 104 9.43 -3.12 4.19
CA LEU A 104 9.27 -2.03 5.16
C LEU A 104 8.04 -2.18 6.07
N TYR A 105 6.88 -2.48 5.49
CA TYR A 105 5.65 -2.69 6.27
C TYR A 105 5.82 -3.79 7.33
N SER A 106 6.40 -4.92 6.91
CA SER A 106 6.65 -6.08 7.76
C SER A 106 7.71 -5.78 8.83
N TRP A 107 8.78 -5.06 8.48
CA TRP A 107 9.79 -4.60 9.44
C TRP A 107 9.20 -3.71 10.51
N LEU A 108 8.42 -2.70 10.12
CA LEU A 108 7.78 -1.80 11.06
C LEU A 108 6.76 -2.54 11.95
N ALA A 109 6.01 -3.48 11.37
CA ALA A 109 5.06 -4.30 12.09
C ALA A 109 5.70 -5.27 13.09
N GLY A 110 6.86 -5.85 12.75
CA GLY A 110 7.62 -6.74 13.63
C GLY A 110 8.63 -6.03 14.55
N GLY A 111 8.74 -4.70 14.48
CA GLY A 111 9.80 -3.96 15.15
C GLY A 111 11.19 -4.47 14.78
N PHE A 112 11.42 -4.71 13.49
CA PHE A 112 12.64 -5.32 12.94
C PHE A 112 12.99 -6.67 13.61
N GLY A 113 11.97 -7.49 13.89
CA GLY A 113 12.10 -8.82 14.48
C GLY A 113 12.11 -8.83 16.02
N SER A 114 12.06 -7.67 16.68
CA SER A 114 12.09 -7.58 18.16
C SER A 114 10.74 -7.85 18.84
N LEU A 115 9.63 -7.72 18.12
CA LEU A 115 8.30 -7.93 18.69
C LEU A 115 7.93 -9.40 18.81
N THR A 116 7.07 -9.71 19.78
CA THR A 116 6.48 -11.04 19.94
C THR A 116 5.51 -11.35 18.79
N PRO A 117 5.18 -12.63 18.51
CA PRO A 117 4.17 -13.02 17.52
C PRO A 117 2.87 -12.19 17.57
N LYS A 118 2.29 -12.02 18.77
CA LYS A 118 1.09 -11.20 18.97
C LYS A 118 1.34 -9.71 18.77
N GLY A 119 2.52 -9.22 19.17
CA GLY A 119 2.94 -7.83 18.91
C GLY A 119 3.04 -7.54 17.41
N THR A 120 3.54 -8.49 16.63
CA THR A 120 3.59 -8.40 15.17
C THR A 120 2.21 -8.27 14.54
N LEU A 121 1.21 -9.05 15.01
CA LEU A 121 -0.17 -8.92 14.51
C LEU A 121 -0.74 -7.51 14.72
N TRP A 122 -0.57 -6.97 15.93
CA TRP A 122 -0.98 -5.60 16.23
C TRP A 122 -0.21 -4.58 15.41
N GLY A 123 1.08 -4.80 15.20
CA GLY A 123 1.90 -3.96 14.33
C GLY A 123 1.38 -3.93 12.88
N LEU A 124 1.04 -5.09 12.32
CA LEU A 124 0.49 -5.19 10.96
C LEU A 124 -0.83 -4.40 10.86
N ALA A 125 -1.76 -4.64 11.78
CA ALA A 125 -3.04 -3.91 11.86
C ALA A 125 -2.84 -2.39 12.04
N MET A 126 -1.95 -1.99 12.94
CA MET A 126 -1.68 -0.57 13.21
C MET A 126 -1.11 0.13 11.97
N TRP A 127 -0.10 -0.45 11.32
CA TRP A 127 0.56 0.18 10.19
C TRP A 127 -0.32 0.25 8.94
N SER A 128 -1.22 -0.72 8.73
CA SER A 128 -2.21 -0.64 7.65
C SER A 128 -3.24 0.47 7.90
N ILE A 129 -3.73 0.61 9.13
CA ILE A 129 -4.63 1.70 9.54
C ILE A 129 -3.94 3.07 9.39
N LEU A 130 -2.71 3.19 9.89
CA LEU A 130 -1.90 4.41 9.73
C LEU A 130 -1.69 4.76 8.26
N GLY A 131 -1.44 3.77 7.41
CA GLY A 131 -1.33 3.93 5.96
C GLY A 131 -2.57 4.62 5.35
N LEU A 132 -3.77 4.18 5.74
CA LEU A 132 -5.02 4.80 5.29
C LEU A 132 -5.16 6.24 5.78
N GLY A 133 -4.81 6.53 7.03
CA GLY A 133 -4.78 7.89 7.57
C GLY A 133 -3.79 8.81 6.83
N ILE A 134 -2.60 8.30 6.50
CA ILE A 134 -1.61 9.06 5.71
C ILE A 134 -2.16 9.33 4.31
N ALA A 135 -2.78 8.34 3.66
CA ALA A 135 -3.34 8.47 2.32
C ALA A 135 -4.44 9.55 2.25
N THR A 136 -5.37 9.56 3.20
CA THR A 136 -6.46 10.56 3.23
C THR A 136 -5.91 11.98 3.48
N ALA A 137 -4.96 12.13 4.40
CA ALA A 137 -4.33 13.42 4.68
C ALA A 137 -3.50 13.95 3.51
N ALA A 138 -2.80 13.06 2.79
CA ALA A 138 -2.01 13.41 1.62
C ALA A 138 -2.90 13.82 0.43
N ILE A 139 -4.02 13.13 0.20
CA ILE A 139 -4.97 13.53 -0.86
C ILE A 139 -5.64 14.86 -0.56
N ASP A 140 -6.05 15.14 0.68
CA ASP A 140 -6.55 16.48 1.04
C ASP A 140 -5.51 17.55 0.67
N GLU A 141 -4.24 17.28 0.93
CA GLU A 141 -3.20 18.24 0.62
C GLU A 141 -2.94 18.43 -0.86
N ILE A 142 -2.86 17.33 -1.61
CA ILE A 142 -2.73 17.38 -3.06
C ILE A 142 -3.92 18.13 -3.66
N ALA A 143 -5.14 17.84 -3.19
CA ALA A 143 -6.34 18.52 -3.66
C ALA A 143 -6.27 20.03 -3.41
N ARG A 144 -5.83 20.46 -2.22
CA ARG A 144 -5.69 21.88 -1.90
C ARG A 144 -4.64 22.58 -2.76
N VAL A 145 -3.44 22.01 -2.87
CA VAL A 145 -2.35 22.63 -3.66
C VAL A 145 -2.73 22.73 -5.13
N LEU A 146 -3.48 21.76 -5.65
CA LEU A 146 -3.97 21.75 -7.03
C LEU A 146 -5.28 22.55 -7.23
N GLY A 147 -5.83 23.17 -6.19
CA GLY A 147 -7.09 23.92 -6.28
C GLY A 147 -8.34 23.04 -6.53
N ALA A 148 -8.23 21.74 -6.30
CA ALA A 148 -9.33 20.79 -6.43
C ALA A 148 -10.25 20.81 -5.19
N ARG A 149 -11.48 20.30 -5.35
CA ARG A 149 -12.44 20.19 -4.25
C ARG A 149 -12.01 19.07 -3.28
N GLN A 150 -12.16 19.32 -1.98
CA GLN A 150 -11.80 18.35 -0.92
C GLN A 150 -12.57 17.03 -0.96
N TRP A 151 -13.64 16.94 -1.77
CA TRP A 151 -14.36 15.70 -2.06
C TRP A 151 -13.47 14.60 -2.65
N ALA A 152 -12.29 14.93 -3.19
CA ALA A 152 -11.30 13.95 -3.62
C ALA A 152 -10.91 12.95 -2.51
N VAL A 153 -10.94 13.36 -1.24
CA VAL A 153 -10.63 12.49 -0.09
C VAL A 153 -11.64 11.36 0.06
N VAL A 154 -12.90 11.59 -0.33
CA VAL A 154 -13.95 10.57 -0.31
C VAL A 154 -13.59 9.40 -1.23
N GLY A 155 -12.89 9.66 -2.34
CA GLY A 155 -12.41 8.61 -3.23
C GLY A 155 -11.43 7.63 -2.55
N VAL A 156 -10.58 8.12 -1.64
CA VAL A 156 -9.68 7.27 -0.84
C VAL A 156 -10.46 6.50 0.21
N VAL A 157 -11.34 7.19 0.94
CA VAL A 157 -12.14 6.59 2.02
C VAL A 157 -13.11 5.55 1.49
N ALA A 158 -13.66 5.73 0.30
CA ALA A 158 -14.58 4.78 -0.34
C ALA A 158 -13.86 3.67 -1.14
N ASN A 159 -12.52 3.68 -1.18
CA ASN A 159 -11.76 2.70 -1.95
C ASN A 159 -11.79 1.33 -1.25
N LEU A 160 -12.59 0.41 -1.76
CA LEU A 160 -12.73 -0.95 -1.21
C LEU A 160 -11.40 -1.72 -1.20
N GLY A 161 -10.49 -1.45 -2.14
CA GLY A 161 -9.15 -2.06 -2.14
C GLY A 161 -8.33 -1.68 -0.90
N LEU A 162 -8.45 -0.43 -0.44
CA LEU A 162 -7.78 0.00 0.79
C LEU A 162 -8.44 -0.58 2.05
N TRP A 163 -9.76 -0.78 2.03
CA TRP A 163 -10.45 -1.48 3.12
C TRP A 163 -9.99 -2.93 3.23
N LEU A 164 -9.95 -3.63 2.09
CA LEU A 164 -9.45 -5.00 2.02
C LEU A 164 -7.98 -5.08 2.44
N SER A 165 -7.15 -4.10 2.05
CA SER A 165 -5.76 -4.04 2.51
C SER A 165 -5.65 -4.00 4.03
N VAL A 166 -6.47 -3.19 4.71
CA VAL A 166 -6.48 -3.13 6.18
C VAL A 166 -6.99 -4.44 6.79
N GLN A 167 -8.09 -5.00 6.27
CA GLN A 167 -8.69 -6.24 6.77
C GLN A 167 -7.80 -7.47 6.60
N LEU A 168 -7.04 -7.52 5.51
CA LEU A 168 -6.14 -8.62 5.15
C LEU A 168 -4.69 -8.35 5.56
N ALA A 169 -4.45 -7.29 6.35
CA ALA A 169 -3.14 -6.89 6.82
C ALA A 169 -2.08 -6.82 5.70
N THR A 170 -2.44 -6.29 4.52
CA THR A 170 -1.52 -6.15 3.39
C THR A 170 -0.77 -4.82 3.44
N ALA A 171 0.34 -4.75 2.70
CA ALA A 171 1.20 -3.58 2.64
C ALA A 171 0.61 -2.39 1.83
N ASP A 172 -0.51 -2.59 1.13
CA ASP A 172 -1.04 -1.63 0.13
C ASP A 172 -1.42 -0.28 0.72
N ALA A 173 -2.15 -0.27 1.84
CA ALA A 173 -2.60 0.97 2.48
C ALA A 173 -1.41 1.84 2.92
N LEU A 174 -0.34 1.23 3.45
CA LEU A 174 0.86 1.97 3.82
C LEU A 174 1.65 2.45 2.59
N ALA A 175 1.81 1.58 1.58
CA ALA A 175 2.52 1.94 0.35
C ALA A 175 1.89 3.15 -0.34
N ILE A 176 0.56 3.16 -0.51
CA ILE A 176 -0.15 4.27 -1.14
C ILE A 176 -0.10 5.54 -0.29
N GLY A 177 -0.23 5.42 1.04
CA GLY A 177 -0.12 6.55 1.95
C GLY A 177 1.23 7.24 1.82
N LEU A 178 2.33 6.46 1.86
CA LEU A 178 3.69 6.97 1.70
C LEU A 178 3.92 7.56 0.30
N ALA A 179 3.44 6.92 -0.76
CA ALA A 179 3.59 7.42 -2.12
C ALA A 179 2.86 8.75 -2.33
N LEU A 180 1.62 8.87 -1.85
CA LEU A 180 0.85 10.11 -1.92
C LEU A 180 1.45 11.20 -1.03
N ALA A 181 1.97 10.86 0.15
CA ALA A 181 2.72 11.80 0.97
C ALA A 181 3.96 12.32 0.23
N GLY A 182 4.67 11.45 -0.52
CA GLY A 182 5.76 11.84 -1.40
C GLY A 182 5.32 12.85 -2.47
N VAL A 183 4.20 12.61 -3.15
CA VAL A 183 3.63 13.55 -4.13
C VAL A 183 3.32 14.90 -3.46
N ALA A 184 2.65 14.90 -2.31
CA ALA A 184 2.33 16.11 -1.57
C ALA A 184 3.60 16.88 -1.18
N LEU A 185 4.66 16.19 -0.74
CA LEU A 185 5.94 16.81 -0.38
C LEU A 185 6.65 17.44 -1.57
N VAL A 186 6.60 16.84 -2.77
CA VAL A 186 7.14 17.46 -3.99
C VAL A 186 6.38 18.73 -4.35
N LEU A 187 5.05 18.73 -4.21
CA LEU A 187 4.22 19.91 -4.47
C LEU A 187 4.55 21.09 -3.53
N HIS A 188 5.17 20.81 -2.38
CA HIS A 188 5.67 21.81 -1.42
C HIS A 188 7.17 22.09 -1.54
N ASP A 189 7.80 21.69 -2.65
CA ASP A 189 9.24 21.84 -2.90
C ASP A 189 10.14 21.15 -1.86
N LYS A 190 9.60 20.17 -1.13
CA LYS A 190 10.34 19.35 -0.15
C LYS A 190 10.83 18.05 -0.77
N THR A 191 11.48 18.12 -1.94
CA THR A 191 11.86 16.96 -2.75
C THR A 191 12.70 15.93 -1.98
N TRP A 192 13.57 16.37 -1.08
CA TRP A 192 14.38 15.46 -0.26
C TRP A 192 13.53 14.59 0.69
N LEU A 193 12.52 15.18 1.33
CA LEU A 193 11.58 14.42 2.17
C LEU A 193 10.69 13.53 1.30
N ALA A 194 10.30 14.00 0.11
CA ALA A 194 9.57 13.19 -0.84
C ALA A 194 10.36 11.95 -1.27
N ALA A 195 11.67 12.09 -1.49
CA ALA A 195 12.54 10.98 -1.85
C ALA A 195 12.55 9.88 -0.79
N PHE A 196 12.58 10.24 0.50
CA PHE A 196 12.44 9.27 1.59
C PHE A 196 11.06 8.60 1.58
N ALA A 197 9.99 9.37 1.40
CA ALA A 197 8.64 8.82 1.34
C ALA A 197 8.47 7.85 0.15
N PHE A 198 9.01 8.18 -1.02
CA PHE A 198 8.99 7.30 -2.19
C PHE A 198 9.86 6.05 -1.99
N ALA A 199 11.06 6.18 -1.45
CA ALA A 199 11.90 5.02 -1.13
C ALA A 199 11.21 4.09 -0.12
N ALA A 200 10.55 4.66 0.89
CA ALA A 200 9.76 3.92 1.85
C ALA A 200 8.54 3.24 1.20
N ALA A 201 7.83 3.92 0.30
CA ALA A 201 6.70 3.36 -0.44
C ALA A 201 7.14 2.17 -1.31
N VAL A 202 8.26 2.29 -2.02
CA VAL A 202 8.81 1.22 -2.87
C VAL A 202 9.28 0.02 -2.05
N LEU A 203 9.92 0.25 -0.90
CA LEU A 203 10.32 -0.83 0.01
C LEU A 203 9.11 -1.49 0.71
N THR A 204 7.97 -0.79 0.74
CA THR A 204 6.69 -1.36 1.20
C THR A 204 6.05 -2.21 0.12
N LYS A 205 5.99 -1.71 -1.12
CA LYS A 205 5.52 -2.44 -2.29
C LYS A 205 6.14 -1.87 -3.56
N ASP A 206 6.96 -2.67 -4.20
CA ASP A 206 7.71 -2.39 -5.43
C ASP A 206 6.92 -1.74 -6.58
N THR A 207 5.65 -2.12 -6.78
CA THR A 207 4.78 -1.53 -7.82
C THR A 207 4.58 -0.03 -7.64
N TYR A 208 4.80 0.50 -6.44
CA TYR A 208 4.71 1.93 -6.15
C TYR A 208 5.92 2.74 -6.64
N LEU A 209 6.92 2.11 -7.28
CA LEU A 209 7.99 2.80 -8.02
C LEU A 209 7.43 3.64 -9.18
N THR A 210 6.22 3.33 -9.63
CA THR A 210 5.46 4.13 -10.60
C THR A 210 5.21 5.57 -10.14
N PHE A 211 5.05 5.82 -8.84
CA PHE A 211 4.85 7.19 -8.31
C PHE A 211 6.08 8.08 -8.47
N PRO A 212 7.28 7.76 -7.94
CA PRO A 212 8.45 8.58 -8.17
C PRO A 212 8.82 8.66 -9.65
N LEU A 213 8.60 7.59 -10.44
CA LEU A 213 8.82 7.63 -11.89
C LEU A 213 7.95 8.71 -12.57
N THR A 214 6.64 8.72 -12.31
CA THR A 214 5.70 9.67 -12.91
C THR A 214 5.91 11.09 -12.41
N VAL A 215 6.16 11.27 -11.11
CA VAL A 215 6.50 12.58 -10.54
C VAL A 215 7.79 13.12 -11.13
N SER A 216 8.81 12.29 -11.31
CA SER A 216 10.06 12.72 -11.94
C SER A 216 9.88 13.04 -13.42
N ALA A 217 9.07 12.28 -14.17
CA ALA A 217 8.71 12.63 -15.54
C ALA A 217 8.03 14.01 -15.61
N TRP A 218 7.06 14.27 -14.72
CA TRP A 218 6.42 15.58 -14.61
C TRP A 218 7.43 16.69 -14.26
N LEU A 219 8.32 16.48 -13.28
CA LEU A 219 9.36 17.45 -12.90
C LEU A 219 10.32 17.77 -14.05
N LEU A 220 10.60 16.80 -14.93
CA LEU A 220 11.38 17.04 -16.15
C LEU A 220 10.65 17.97 -17.12
N THR A 221 9.32 17.82 -17.27
CA THR A 221 8.52 18.73 -18.11
C THR A 221 8.50 20.16 -17.57
N THR A 222 8.57 20.33 -16.24
CA THR A 222 8.68 21.64 -15.58
C THR A 222 10.12 22.14 -15.45
N ARG A 223 11.08 21.52 -16.15
CA ARG A 223 12.52 21.86 -16.15
C ARG A 223 13.22 21.73 -14.78
N ARG A 224 12.65 21.01 -13.82
CA ARG A 224 13.21 20.75 -12.48
C ARG A 224 14.05 19.47 -12.45
N ARG A 225 15.11 19.40 -13.27
CA ARG A 225 15.91 18.18 -13.49
C ARG A 225 16.53 17.62 -12.20
N ARG A 226 17.07 18.48 -11.34
CA ARG A 226 17.66 18.06 -10.06
C ARG A 226 16.62 17.38 -9.18
N ASP A 227 15.44 17.97 -9.07
CA ASP A 227 14.36 17.40 -8.26
C ASP A 227 13.86 16.08 -8.82
N ALA A 228 13.78 15.96 -10.14
CA ALA A 228 13.42 14.69 -10.79
C ALA A 228 14.40 13.56 -10.43
N VAL A 229 15.70 13.84 -10.42
CA VAL A 229 16.71 12.86 -10.01
C VAL A 229 16.58 12.54 -8.51
N VAL A 230 16.44 13.56 -7.66
CA VAL A 230 16.31 13.37 -6.21
C VAL A 230 15.05 12.58 -5.84
N ALA A 231 13.92 12.80 -6.52
CA ALA A 231 12.68 12.09 -6.24
C ALA A 231 12.72 10.61 -6.67
N PHE A 232 13.47 10.27 -7.73
CA PHE A 232 13.48 8.92 -8.31
C PHE A 232 14.65 8.06 -7.86
N LEU A 233 15.87 8.60 -7.89
CA LEU A 233 17.09 7.82 -7.72
C LEU A 233 17.15 7.09 -6.36
N PRO A 234 16.83 7.70 -5.22
CA PRO A 234 16.85 7.01 -3.93
C PRO A 234 15.88 5.82 -3.87
N ALA A 235 14.69 5.94 -4.48
CA ALA A 235 13.71 4.86 -4.50
C ALA A 235 14.21 3.65 -5.30
N VAL A 236 14.86 3.89 -6.44
CA VAL A 236 15.50 2.84 -7.25
C VAL A 236 16.67 2.21 -6.49
N LEU A 237 17.55 3.03 -5.91
CA LEU A 237 18.75 2.53 -5.21
C LEU A 237 18.39 1.67 -4.00
N VAL A 238 17.38 2.06 -3.21
CA VAL A 238 16.91 1.26 -2.08
C VAL A 238 16.32 -0.07 -2.55
N LEU A 239 15.48 -0.07 -3.59
CA LEU A 239 14.92 -1.30 -4.14
C LEU A 239 16.00 -2.24 -4.69
N LEU A 240 16.95 -1.71 -5.46
CA LEU A 240 18.06 -2.49 -6.03
C LEU A 240 18.98 -3.03 -4.94
N GLY A 241 19.34 -2.20 -3.96
CA GLY A 241 20.16 -2.61 -2.83
C GLY A 241 19.51 -3.73 -2.02
N TRP A 242 18.21 -3.61 -1.75
CA TRP A 242 17.47 -4.66 -1.05
C TRP A 242 17.29 -5.92 -1.89
N SER A 243 16.99 -5.80 -3.18
CA SER A 243 16.88 -6.95 -4.09
C SER A 243 18.21 -7.69 -4.24
N LEU A 244 19.33 -6.95 -4.30
CA LEU A 244 20.67 -7.54 -4.32
C LEU A 244 20.97 -8.27 -3.00
N TRP A 245 20.61 -7.68 -1.85
CA TRP A 245 20.73 -8.36 -0.56
C TRP A 245 19.97 -9.70 -0.57
N LEU A 246 18.71 -9.70 -0.99
CA LEU A 246 17.91 -10.93 -1.09
C LEU A 246 18.50 -11.91 -2.11
N GLN A 247 19.09 -11.43 -3.20
CA GLN A 247 19.77 -12.30 -4.16
C GLN A 247 20.95 -13.02 -3.50
N LEU A 248 21.70 -12.35 -2.62
CA LEU A 248 22.80 -12.94 -1.89
C LEU A 248 22.34 -13.90 -0.78
N GLN A 249 21.22 -13.62 -0.11
CA GLN A 249 20.74 -14.45 1.00
C GLN A 249 19.92 -15.67 0.55
N ILE A 250 19.03 -15.51 -0.43
CA ILE A 250 18.03 -16.52 -0.81
C ILE A 250 18.04 -16.88 -2.30
N GLY A 251 18.95 -16.31 -3.11
CA GLY A 251 19.16 -16.70 -4.51
C GLY A 251 18.09 -16.23 -5.52
N HIS A 252 17.02 -15.58 -5.05
CA HIS A 252 15.88 -15.18 -5.89
C HIS A 252 15.44 -13.72 -5.69
N GLY A 253 16.34 -12.83 -5.26
CA GLY A 253 16.02 -11.44 -4.93
C GLY A 253 15.42 -10.63 -6.09
N PHE A 254 15.68 -11.02 -7.33
CA PHE A 254 15.11 -10.40 -8.53
C PHE A 254 13.87 -11.11 -9.10
N SER A 255 13.28 -12.08 -8.38
CA SER A 255 12.12 -12.81 -8.88
C SER A 255 10.96 -11.88 -9.24
N LEU A 256 10.49 -11.98 -10.48
CA LEU A 256 9.25 -11.37 -10.93
C LEU A 256 8.22 -12.49 -10.95
N LYS A 257 7.53 -12.70 -9.82
CA LYS A 257 6.35 -13.56 -9.81
C LYS A 257 5.45 -13.08 -10.96
N GLY A 258 5.15 -13.96 -11.91
CA GLY A 258 4.56 -13.67 -13.24
C GLY A 258 3.15 -13.08 -13.23
N ASN A 259 2.93 -12.07 -12.42
CA ASN A 259 1.67 -11.39 -12.16
C ASN A 259 1.47 -10.18 -13.07
N LEU A 260 2.32 -9.98 -14.09
CA LEU A 260 1.99 -9.09 -15.19
C LEU A 260 0.93 -9.79 -16.05
N SER A 261 -0.31 -9.61 -15.67
CA SER A 261 -1.47 -10.01 -16.47
C SER A 261 -2.01 -8.78 -17.21
N TRP A 262 -2.88 -9.01 -18.19
CA TRP A 262 -3.58 -7.90 -18.85
C TRP A 262 -4.43 -7.12 -17.83
N PRO A 263 -4.65 -5.80 -18.03
CA PRO A 263 -5.56 -5.04 -17.19
C PRO A 263 -6.90 -5.77 -17.09
N VAL A 264 -7.46 -5.85 -15.88
CA VAL A 264 -8.75 -6.54 -15.59
C VAL A 264 -8.71 -8.07 -15.65
N ALA A 265 -7.65 -8.72 -16.13
CA ALA A 265 -7.58 -10.20 -16.21
C ALA A 265 -7.78 -10.87 -14.85
N GLY A 266 -7.09 -10.40 -13.80
CA GLY A 266 -7.29 -10.91 -12.44
C GLY A 266 -8.71 -10.68 -11.90
N LEU A 267 -9.40 -9.61 -12.34
CA LEU A 267 -10.81 -9.41 -12.00
C LEU A 267 -11.68 -10.46 -12.70
N VAL A 268 -11.47 -10.70 -14.00
CA VAL A 268 -12.18 -11.73 -14.78
C VAL A 268 -11.99 -13.13 -14.19
N GLU A 269 -10.76 -13.45 -13.78
CA GLU A 269 -10.39 -14.76 -13.21
C GLU A 269 -10.92 -14.96 -11.78
N SER A 270 -11.00 -13.89 -10.98
CA SER A 270 -11.48 -13.96 -9.60
C SER A 270 -12.99 -13.97 -9.48
N LEU A 271 -13.73 -13.79 -10.57
CA LEU A 271 -15.19 -13.81 -10.54
C LEU A 271 -15.72 -15.24 -10.54
N PRO A 272 -16.43 -15.66 -9.48
CA PRO A 272 -17.37 -16.74 -9.64
C PRO A 272 -18.52 -16.15 -10.47
N TRP A 273 -18.45 -16.32 -11.79
CA TRP A 273 -19.45 -15.86 -12.78
C TRP A 273 -20.90 -16.32 -12.50
N GLN A 274 -21.08 -17.10 -11.44
CA GLN A 274 -22.33 -17.70 -11.00
C GLN A 274 -23.01 -16.92 -9.85
N SER A 275 -22.38 -15.89 -9.25
CA SER A 275 -22.96 -15.11 -8.14
C SER A 275 -23.42 -13.70 -8.56
N PRO A 276 -24.68 -13.30 -8.28
CA PRO A 276 -25.19 -11.95 -8.55
C PRO A 276 -24.40 -10.84 -7.83
N VAL A 277 -23.86 -11.13 -6.65
CA VAL A 277 -23.06 -10.18 -5.84
C VAL A 277 -21.74 -9.86 -6.54
N SER A 278 -21.14 -10.85 -7.20
CA SER A 278 -19.89 -10.70 -7.93
C SER A 278 -20.06 -9.78 -9.15
N GLY A 279 -21.18 -9.88 -9.87
CA GLY A 279 -21.50 -8.97 -10.98
C GLY A 279 -21.61 -7.50 -10.55
N ALA A 280 -22.26 -7.24 -9.41
CA ALA A 280 -22.40 -5.88 -8.89
C ALA A 280 -21.04 -5.24 -8.53
N LEU A 281 -20.15 -6.01 -7.90
CA LEU A 281 -18.80 -5.53 -7.56
C LEU A 281 -17.96 -5.19 -8.82
N VAL A 282 -18.10 -5.97 -9.90
CA VAL A 282 -17.43 -5.69 -11.18
C VAL A 282 -17.92 -4.39 -11.77
N VAL A 283 -19.24 -4.22 -11.86
CA VAL A 283 -19.83 -3.00 -12.41
C VAL A 283 -19.41 -1.79 -11.58
N MET A 284 -19.40 -1.90 -10.26
CA MET A 284 -18.92 -0.83 -9.38
C MET A 284 -17.44 -0.51 -9.60
N THR A 285 -16.59 -1.53 -9.72
CA THR A 285 -15.15 -1.35 -9.99
C THR A 285 -14.92 -0.69 -11.36
N LEU A 286 -15.57 -1.19 -12.42
CA LEU A 286 -15.47 -0.61 -13.76
C LEU A 286 -15.99 0.82 -13.80
N LEU A 287 -17.12 1.11 -13.13
CA LEU A 287 -17.66 2.45 -13.01
C LEU A 287 -16.67 3.38 -12.26
N GLY A 288 -16.03 2.87 -11.21
CA GLY A 288 -14.95 3.56 -10.51
C GLY A 288 -13.79 3.94 -11.44
N PHE A 289 -13.33 3.02 -12.28
CA PHE A 289 -12.30 3.28 -13.28
C PHE A 289 -12.74 4.33 -14.32
N VAL A 290 -13.98 4.24 -14.83
CA VAL A 290 -14.52 5.21 -15.79
C VAL A 290 -14.63 6.61 -15.16
N ILE A 291 -15.13 6.71 -13.93
CA ILE A 291 -15.23 7.98 -13.21
C ILE A 291 -13.84 8.55 -12.95
N ALA A 292 -12.86 7.73 -12.57
CA ALA A 292 -11.48 8.15 -12.41
C ALA A 292 -10.90 8.68 -13.72
N ALA A 293 -11.03 7.92 -14.82
CA ALA A 293 -10.60 8.30 -16.17
C ALA A 293 -11.23 9.63 -16.63
N ALA A 294 -12.55 9.77 -16.46
CA ALA A 294 -13.26 11.01 -16.78
C ALA A 294 -12.79 12.18 -15.90
N GLY A 295 -12.61 11.95 -14.60
CA GLY A 295 -12.07 12.94 -13.66
C GLY A 295 -10.70 13.47 -14.07
N ILE A 296 -9.84 12.60 -14.61
CA ILE A 296 -8.50 12.96 -15.11
C ILE A 296 -8.60 13.86 -16.34
N VAL A 297 -9.39 13.46 -17.34
CA VAL A 297 -9.61 14.23 -18.57
C VAL A 297 -10.18 15.61 -18.24
N LEU A 298 -11.08 15.67 -17.25
CA LEU A 298 -11.73 16.91 -16.81
C LEU A 298 -10.83 17.78 -15.94
N ALA A 299 -9.93 17.21 -15.14
CA ALA A 299 -9.08 17.97 -14.22
C ALA A 299 -8.02 18.82 -14.94
N ARG A 300 -7.67 18.50 -16.19
CA ARG A 300 -6.71 19.23 -17.06
C ARG A 300 -5.33 19.52 -16.44
N HIS A 301 -5.01 18.97 -15.27
CA HIS A 301 -3.73 19.21 -14.61
C HIS A 301 -2.69 18.17 -15.06
N PRO A 302 -1.52 18.60 -15.57
CA PRO A 302 -0.54 17.68 -16.17
C PRO A 302 -0.02 16.63 -15.18
N LEU A 303 0.17 16.98 -13.91
CA LEU A 303 0.59 16.02 -12.88
C LEU A 303 -0.43 14.89 -12.69
N LEU A 304 -1.73 15.20 -12.72
CA LEU A 304 -2.76 14.18 -12.53
C LEU A 304 -2.74 13.19 -13.68
N ALA A 305 -2.60 13.67 -14.91
CA ALA A 305 -2.43 12.82 -16.09
C ALA A 305 -1.23 11.88 -15.95
N TRP A 306 -0.09 12.39 -15.47
CA TRP A 306 1.11 11.57 -15.23
C TRP A 306 0.91 10.53 -14.13
N LEU A 307 0.29 10.91 -13.00
CA LEU A 307 0.06 9.99 -11.88
C LEU A 307 -0.91 8.87 -12.24
N THR A 308 -1.83 9.11 -13.16
CA THR A 308 -2.89 8.16 -13.50
C THR A 308 -2.58 7.30 -14.72
N ALA A 309 -1.71 7.76 -15.62
CA ALA A 309 -1.34 7.03 -16.82
C ALA A 309 -0.87 5.58 -16.55
N PRO A 310 -0.03 5.29 -15.54
CA PRO A 310 0.35 3.90 -15.25
C PRO A 310 -0.84 3.01 -14.93
N TRP A 311 -1.82 3.52 -14.19
CA TRP A 311 -2.98 2.75 -13.74
C TRP A 311 -4.00 2.43 -14.83
N ILE A 312 -3.95 3.14 -15.96
CA ILE A 312 -4.78 2.86 -17.14
C ILE A 312 -4.07 1.85 -18.05
N LEU A 313 -2.74 1.87 -18.06
CA LEU A 313 -1.91 1.06 -18.95
C LEU A 313 -1.53 -0.31 -18.36
N THR A 314 -1.72 -0.52 -17.05
CA THR A 314 -1.46 -1.77 -16.32
C THR A 314 -2.75 -2.44 -15.88
#